data_AF-A0A963MAY3-F1
#
_entry.id   AF-A0A963MAY3-F1
#
_cell.length_a   1.000
_cell.length_b   1.000
_cell.length_c   1.000
_cell.angle_alpha   90.00
_cell.angle_beta   90.00
_cell.angle_gamma   90.00
#
_symmetry.space_group_name_H-M   'P 1'
#
loop_
_entity.id
_entity.type
_entity.pdbx_description
1 polymer ?
#
loop_
_entity_poly.entity_id
_entity_poly.type
_entity_poly.pdbx_seq_one_letter_code
_entity_poly.pdbx_strand_id
1 'polypeptide(L)'
;MLQFILRLLTTALLSWNIAAQAETIQPAAPAGIYTLLQEHNVLENYLQEEVGELTGTVIQAAGKWPGYRINSAYADGLINIYLVDSARLPETNILAKFGVELTRSSIQGNALAHEATKTLFVDTVLLKSLITAAHLVAYSDYETIAAVGLLKARGIDAFRDIWNPQINPALKTAAYTEQWVLMASGALAFTLAHELGHIALGEQNVNKRRTPLRFKSREDKDKHWTCTELIDERYRLQQSIEKEADDFAVSVLSKILFPPGILEKPLLRYELGAHWYIIYSMSEQMIEALYATESKNIHAALRLQLGNEIYNELKAKRSNTRQGSIKVFFPKTHPANIRRASHSLKQMAQSPYSLYYGQGSSSDQDIALFELFIGMECRNLKEKYDF
;
A
#
# COMPACT_ATOMS: atom_id res chain seq x y z
N MET A 1 -29.34 -57.77 -40.44
CA MET A 1 -29.25 -57.12 -39.11
C MET A 1 -28.26 -57.87 -38.22
N LEU A 2 -26.94 -57.99 -38.47
CA LEU A 2 -25.95 -57.13 -39.13
C LEU A 2 -25.94 -55.67 -38.63
N GLN A 3 -24.80 -55.31 -38.04
CA GLN A 3 -24.14 -53.99 -38.12
C GLN A 3 -24.52 -52.82 -37.20
N PHE A 4 -25.03 -53.03 -35.98
CA PHE A 4 -25.18 -51.89 -35.04
C PHE A 4 -24.71 -52.07 -33.58
N ILE A 5 -24.28 -53.27 -33.16
CA ILE A 5 -23.90 -53.53 -31.75
C ILE A 5 -22.37 -53.66 -31.53
N LEU A 6 -21.56 -53.62 -32.60
CA LEU A 6 -20.11 -53.87 -32.54
C LEU A 6 -19.23 -52.65 -32.88
N ARG A 7 -19.63 -51.43 -32.47
CA ARG A 7 -18.84 -50.20 -32.64
C ARG A 7 -18.79 -49.27 -31.41
N LEU A 8 -19.27 -49.71 -30.25
CA LEU A 8 -19.25 -48.95 -28.99
C LEU A 8 -18.43 -49.63 -27.87
N LEU A 9 -17.66 -50.67 -28.19
CA LEU A 9 -16.94 -51.50 -27.21
C LEU A 9 -15.41 -51.55 -27.41
N THR A 10 -14.84 -50.57 -28.13
CA THR A 10 -13.37 -50.43 -28.29
C THR A 10 -12.84 -49.01 -28.04
N THR A 11 -13.55 -48.23 -27.21
CA THR A 11 -13.05 -46.98 -26.59
C THR A 11 -13.22 -46.99 -25.07
N ALA A 12 -13.32 -48.19 -24.48
CA ALA A 12 -13.30 -48.42 -23.03
C ALA A 12 -11.96 -49.06 -22.61
N LEU A 13 -10.86 -48.38 -22.93
CA LEU A 13 -9.51 -48.64 -22.41
C LEU A 13 -8.74 -47.33 -22.57
N LEU A 14 -9.05 -46.34 -21.74
CA LEU A 14 -8.25 -45.14 -21.42
C LEU A 14 -9.04 -44.23 -20.46
N SER A 15 -9.74 -44.83 -19.49
CA SER A 15 -10.29 -44.08 -18.37
C SER A 15 -9.24 -43.98 -17.26
N TRP A 16 -8.67 -42.79 -17.16
CA TRP A 16 -8.33 -42.12 -15.91
C TRP A 16 -7.05 -42.59 -15.21
N ASN A 17 -5.92 -42.31 -15.86
CA ASN A 17 -4.72 -41.82 -15.18
C ASN A 17 -4.34 -40.48 -15.80
N ILE A 18 -5.20 -39.47 -15.63
CA ILE A 18 -4.74 -38.09 -15.62
C ILE A 18 -4.68 -37.74 -14.13
N ALA A 19 -3.64 -38.24 -13.47
CA ALA A 19 -3.05 -37.45 -12.40
C ALA A 19 -2.74 -36.12 -13.08
N ALA A 20 -3.47 -35.07 -12.69
CA ALA A 20 -3.04 -33.71 -12.98
C ALA A 20 -1.65 -33.59 -12.36
N GLN A 21 -0.62 -33.86 -13.17
CA GLN A 21 0.66 -33.22 -13.02
C GLN A 21 0.34 -31.74 -13.15
N ALA A 22 0.01 -31.13 -12.02
CA ALA A 22 0.42 -29.77 -11.80
C ALA A 22 1.93 -29.81 -12.03
N GLU A 23 2.36 -29.50 -13.25
CA GLU A 23 3.70 -29.00 -13.46
C GLU A 23 3.85 -27.92 -12.39
N THR A 24 4.64 -28.23 -11.37
CA THR A 24 5.33 -27.20 -10.62
C THR A 24 6.15 -26.46 -11.65
N ILE A 25 5.54 -25.44 -12.28
CA ILE A 25 6.21 -24.49 -13.14
C ILE A 25 7.28 -23.90 -12.23
N GLN A 26 8.49 -24.41 -12.36
CA GLN A 26 9.61 -23.89 -11.64
C GLN A 26 9.77 -22.46 -12.14
N PRO A 27 9.66 -21.44 -11.26
CA PRO A 27 9.68 -20.05 -11.70
C PRO A 27 10.95 -19.81 -12.51
N ALA A 28 10.80 -19.13 -13.65
CA ALA A 28 11.94 -18.79 -14.49
C ALA A 28 12.95 -17.94 -13.70
N ALA A 29 14.23 -17.97 -14.10
CA ALA A 29 15.26 -17.20 -13.41
C ALA A 29 14.90 -15.70 -13.37
N PRO A 30 14.99 -15.02 -12.21
CA PRO A 30 14.58 -13.62 -12.03
C PRO A 30 15.36 -12.64 -12.92
N ALA A 31 16.47 -13.08 -13.52
CA ALA A 31 17.25 -12.37 -14.52
C ALA A 31 16.41 -11.71 -15.64
N GLY A 32 15.28 -12.31 -16.01
CA GLY A 32 14.43 -11.79 -17.09
C GLY A 32 13.37 -10.75 -16.69
N ILE A 33 13.25 -10.38 -15.41
CA ILE A 33 12.24 -9.41 -14.94
C ILE A 33 12.48 -8.05 -15.60
N TYR A 34 13.69 -7.51 -15.49
CA TYR A 34 14.06 -6.22 -16.09
C TYR A 34 13.79 -6.19 -17.60
N THR A 35 14.22 -7.22 -18.33
CA THR A 35 14.03 -7.32 -19.78
C THR A 35 12.56 -7.25 -20.16
N LEU A 36 11.68 -7.99 -19.46
CA LEU A 36 10.25 -7.95 -19.75
C LEU A 36 9.62 -6.58 -19.47
N LEU A 37 9.98 -5.94 -18.36
CA LEU A 37 9.48 -4.60 -18.03
C LEU A 37 9.95 -3.56 -19.06
N GLN A 38 11.19 -3.68 -19.53
CA GLN A 38 11.76 -2.82 -20.54
C GLN A 38 11.09 -3.04 -21.92
N GLU A 39 10.93 -4.28 -22.36
CA GLU A 39 10.29 -4.65 -23.62
C GLU A 39 8.85 -4.14 -23.71
N HIS A 40 8.13 -4.11 -22.58
CA HIS A 40 6.76 -3.58 -22.50
C HIS A 40 6.71 -2.07 -22.23
N ASN A 41 7.85 -1.38 -22.17
CA ASN A 41 7.95 0.07 -21.96
C ASN A 41 7.20 0.57 -20.71
N VAL A 42 7.23 -0.22 -19.63
CA VAL A 42 6.56 0.12 -18.36
C VAL A 42 7.51 0.74 -17.33
N LEU A 43 8.82 0.69 -17.57
CA LEU A 43 9.81 1.34 -16.71
C LEU A 43 9.85 2.85 -16.94
N GLU A 44 9.91 3.62 -15.87
CA GLU A 44 10.04 5.08 -15.92
C GLU A 44 11.18 5.55 -15.00
N ASN A 45 12.05 6.44 -15.48
CA ASN A 45 13.18 6.97 -14.69
C ASN A 45 12.78 8.22 -13.88
N TYR A 46 11.52 8.27 -13.42
CA TYR A 46 10.98 9.42 -12.70
C TYR A 46 11.62 9.53 -11.31
N LEU A 47 12.39 10.60 -11.08
CA LEU A 47 13.11 10.87 -9.84
C LEU A 47 13.97 9.68 -9.36
N GLN A 48 14.59 8.98 -10.31
CA GLN A 48 15.38 7.77 -10.02
C GLN A 48 16.54 8.04 -9.04
N GLU A 49 17.17 9.21 -9.13
CA GLU A 49 18.30 9.58 -8.25
C GLU A 49 17.83 9.79 -6.81
N GLU A 50 16.71 10.48 -6.63
CA GLU A 50 16.09 10.75 -5.33
C GLU A 50 15.57 9.46 -4.69
N VAL A 51 14.93 8.58 -5.47
CA VAL A 51 14.55 7.24 -4.99
C VAL A 51 15.78 6.44 -4.59
N GLY A 52 16.87 6.53 -5.36
CA GLY A 52 18.15 5.89 -5.03
C GLY A 52 18.71 6.36 -3.72
N GLU A 53 18.78 7.67 -3.52
CA GLU A 53 19.27 8.29 -2.29
C GLU A 53 18.46 7.81 -1.06
N LEU A 54 17.13 7.89 -1.11
CA LEU A 54 16.25 7.40 -0.05
C LEU A 54 16.45 5.90 0.21
N THR A 55 16.42 5.07 -0.83
CA THR A 55 16.63 3.63 -0.72
C THR A 55 17.99 3.31 -0.10
N GLY A 56 19.04 3.99 -0.53
CA GLY A 56 20.40 3.82 0.00
C GLY A 56 20.45 4.08 1.51
N THR A 57 19.83 5.17 1.97
CA THR A 57 19.77 5.47 3.41
C THR A 57 18.99 4.42 4.20
N VAL A 58 17.86 3.94 3.68
CA VAL A 58 17.03 2.90 4.32
C VAL A 58 17.77 1.56 4.37
N ILE A 59 18.42 1.13 3.28
CA ILE A 59 19.17 -0.13 3.23
C ILE A 59 20.40 -0.07 4.16
N GLN A 60 21.12 1.04 4.18
CA GLN A 60 22.25 1.23 5.08
C GLN A 60 21.81 1.15 6.54
N ALA A 61 20.71 1.81 6.91
CA ALA A 61 20.17 1.76 8.26
C ALA A 61 19.60 0.39 8.66
N ALA A 62 19.09 -0.38 7.69
CA ALA A 62 18.64 -1.74 7.89
C ALA A 62 19.80 -2.73 8.09
N GLY A 63 20.93 -2.55 7.39
CA GLY A 63 22.11 -3.40 7.49
C GLY A 63 21.90 -4.86 7.05
N LYS A 64 20.80 -5.15 6.31
CA LYS A 64 20.41 -6.51 5.89
C LYS A 64 20.88 -6.90 4.50
N TRP A 65 21.08 -5.92 3.62
CA TRP A 65 21.43 -6.16 2.22
C TRP A 65 22.70 -5.39 1.84
N PRO A 66 23.56 -5.94 0.96
CA PRO A 66 24.81 -5.31 0.58
C PRO A 66 24.63 -4.08 -0.34
N GLY A 67 23.44 -3.86 -0.88
CA GLY A 67 23.11 -2.70 -1.71
C GLY A 67 21.81 -2.87 -2.48
N TYR A 68 21.60 -2.01 -3.47
CA TYR A 68 20.43 -2.01 -4.33
C TYR A 68 20.78 -1.65 -5.77
N ARG A 69 19.81 -1.87 -6.66
CA ARG A 69 19.81 -1.35 -8.03
C ARG A 69 18.42 -0.85 -8.40
N ILE A 70 18.36 0.21 -9.20
CA ILE A 70 17.11 0.75 -9.74
C ILE A 70 17.12 0.63 -11.27
N ASN A 71 15.99 0.22 -11.86
CA ASN A 71 15.75 0.16 -13.31
C ASN A 71 16.92 -0.45 -14.11
N SER A 72 17.47 -1.55 -13.62
CA SER A 72 18.59 -2.23 -14.28
C SER A 72 18.45 -3.75 -14.18
N ALA A 73 19.34 -4.46 -14.89
CA ALA A 73 19.38 -5.90 -14.89
C ALA A 73 19.43 -6.46 -13.46
N TYR A 74 18.67 -7.54 -13.24
CA TYR A 74 18.59 -8.21 -11.96
C TYR A 74 19.98 -8.57 -11.44
N ALA A 75 20.22 -8.29 -10.17
CA ALA A 75 21.44 -8.67 -9.47
C ALA A 75 21.06 -9.47 -8.21
N ASP A 76 21.55 -10.71 -8.16
CA ASP A 76 21.35 -11.58 -7.00
C ASP A 76 22.01 -10.98 -5.75
N GLY A 77 21.40 -11.22 -4.59
CA GLY A 77 21.84 -10.69 -3.30
C GLY A 77 21.53 -9.22 -3.05
N LEU A 78 21.23 -8.41 -4.07
CA LEU A 78 20.82 -7.00 -3.93
C LEU A 78 19.30 -6.84 -3.87
N ILE A 79 18.86 -5.69 -3.37
CA ILE A 79 17.47 -5.24 -3.57
C ILE A 79 17.34 -4.71 -5.01
N ASN A 80 16.43 -5.30 -5.78
CA ASN A 80 16.17 -4.89 -7.15
C ASN A 80 14.91 -4.03 -7.19
N ILE A 81 15.01 -2.79 -7.67
CA ILE A 81 13.89 -1.84 -7.66
C ILE A 81 13.52 -1.47 -9.08
N TYR A 82 12.24 -1.57 -9.39
CA TYR A 82 11.68 -1.17 -10.68
C TYR A 82 10.65 -0.07 -10.46
N LEU A 83 10.92 1.10 -11.03
CA LEU A 83 9.99 2.21 -11.08
C LEU A 83 9.05 1.99 -12.26
N VAL A 84 7.78 1.75 -11.98
CA VAL A 84 6.79 1.28 -12.94
C VAL A 84 5.75 2.38 -13.18
N ASP A 85 5.43 2.65 -14.44
CA ASP A 85 4.24 3.40 -14.82
C ASP A 85 3.05 2.42 -14.90
N SER A 86 2.23 2.39 -13.85
CA SER A 86 1.09 1.45 -13.78
C SER A 86 0.04 1.67 -14.87
N ALA A 87 -0.01 2.87 -15.48
CA ALA A 87 -0.89 3.15 -16.60
C ALA A 87 -0.47 2.41 -17.87
N ARG A 88 0.82 2.10 -18.02
CA ARG A 88 1.37 1.36 -19.17
C ARG A 88 1.37 -0.16 -18.97
N LEU A 89 1.07 -0.66 -17.77
CA LEU A 89 0.96 -2.10 -17.56
C LEU A 89 -0.14 -2.68 -18.45
N PRO A 90 0.16 -3.76 -19.19
CA PRO A 90 -0.84 -4.47 -19.99
C PRO A 90 -1.86 -5.18 -19.08
N GLU A 91 -3.02 -5.54 -19.64
CA GLU A 91 -4.06 -6.26 -18.91
C GLU A 91 -3.60 -7.67 -18.46
N THR A 92 -2.73 -8.31 -19.24
CA THR A 92 -2.12 -9.59 -18.91
C THR A 92 -0.92 -9.41 -17.98
N ASN A 93 -0.80 -10.26 -16.95
CA ASN A 93 0.36 -10.24 -16.07
C ASN A 93 1.63 -10.73 -16.81
N ILE A 94 2.50 -9.79 -17.19
CA ILE A 94 3.76 -10.07 -17.91
C ILE A 94 4.79 -10.80 -17.07
N LEU A 95 4.71 -10.73 -15.73
CA LEU A 95 5.66 -11.37 -14.83
C LEU A 95 5.17 -12.69 -14.24
N ALA A 96 4.02 -13.21 -14.68
CA ALA A 96 3.44 -14.46 -14.17
C ALA A 96 4.42 -15.65 -14.23
N LYS A 97 5.28 -15.71 -15.27
CA LYS A 97 6.30 -16.76 -15.42
C LYS A 97 7.41 -16.74 -14.34
N PHE A 98 7.51 -15.64 -13.60
CA PHE A 98 8.44 -15.47 -12.48
C PHE A 98 7.74 -15.61 -11.12
N GLY A 99 6.44 -15.96 -11.10
CA GLY A 99 5.65 -16.02 -9.87
C GLY A 99 5.21 -14.66 -9.32
N VAL A 100 5.46 -13.56 -10.04
CA VAL A 100 5.13 -12.19 -9.57
C VAL A 100 3.73 -11.80 -10.05
N GLU A 101 2.86 -11.35 -9.13
CA GLU A 101 1.54 -10.81 -9.44
C GLU A 101 1.56 -9.28 -9.68
N LEU A 102 2.25 -8.85 -10.75
CA LEU A 102 2.31 -7.44 -11.14
C LEU A 102 1.20 -7.10 -12.14
N THR A 103 0.15 -6.46 -11.65
CA THR A 103 -1.01 -5.98 -12.44
C THR A 103 -1.26 -4.51 -12.12
N ARG A 104 -2.00 -3.80 -12.98
CA ARG A 104 -2.38 -2.41 -12.67
C ARG A 104 -3.08 -2.32 -11.31
N SER A 105 -4.03 -3.20 -11.02
CA SER A 105 -4.77 -3.19 -9.75
C SER A 105 -3.92 -3.53 -8.52
N SER A 106 -2.81 -4.27 -8.67
CA SER A 106 -1.97 -4.64 -7.52
C SER A 106 -0.96 -3.55 -7.14
N ILE A 107 -0.62 -2.64 -8.06
CA ILE A 107 0.41 -1.62 -7.80
C ILE A 107 -0.07 -0.18 -7.96
N GLN A 108 -1.22 0.10 -8.60
CA GLN A 108 -1.63 1.47 -8.91
C GLN A 108 -1.67 2.35 -7.66
N GLY A 109 -0.85 3.41 -7.66
CA GLY A 109 -0.68 4.34 -6.55
C GLY A 109 0.02 3.74 -5.32
N ASN A 110 0.76 2.64 -5.45
CA ASN A 110 1.40 1.95 -4.34
C ASN A 110 2.78 1.37 -4.71
N ALA A 111 3.45 0.74 -3.75
CA ALA A 111 4.61 -0.13 -3.95
C ALA A 111 4.23 -1.60 -3.68
N LEU A 112 5.03 -2.52 -4.20
CA LEU A 112 4.83 -3.97 -4.07
C LEU A 112 6.18 -4.67 -3.91
N ALA A 113 6.35 -5.40 -2.81
CA ALA A 113 7.43 -6.36 -2.64
C ALA A 113 7.15 -7.69 -3.35
N HIS A 114 8.23 -8.30 -3.85
CA HIS A 114 8.30 -9.71 -4.19
C HIS A 114 9.51 -10.31 -3.47
N GLU A 115 9.22 -11.05 -2.41
CA GLU A 115 10.16 -11.52 -1.40
C GLU A 115 11.14 -12.52 -1.99
N ALA A 116 10.63 -13.46 -2.80
CA ALA A 116 11.37 -14.54 -3.45
C ALA A 116 12.60 -14.02 -4.21
N THR A 117 12.43 -12.89 -4.91
CA THR A 117 13.46 -12.31 -5.78
C THR A 117 14.06 -11.04 -5.19
N LYS A 118 13.71 -10.66 -3.95
CA LYS A 118 14.14 -9.40 -3.32
C LYS A 118 13.90 -8.20 -4.23
N THR A 119 12.71 -8.15 -4.82
CA THR A 119 12.35 -7.14 -5.81
C THR A 119 11.28 -6.22 -5.25
N LEU A 120 11.44 -4.92 -5.48
CA LEU A 120 10.45 -3.90 -5.21
C LEU A 120 9.96 -3.33 -6.54
N PHE A 121 8.65 -3.24 -6.69
CA PHE A 121 8.01 -2.47 -7.74
C PHE A 121 7.41 -1.24 -7.10
N VAL A 122 7.70 -0.05 -7.65
CA VAL A 122 7.19 1.21 -7.11
C VAL A 122 6.46 1.94 -8.23
N ASP A 123 5.17 2.19 -8.06
CA ASP A 123 4.41 2.97 -9.04
C ASP A 123 4.86 4.43 -9.02
N THR A 124 5.24 4.98 -10.18
CA THR A 124 5.59 6.41 -10.26
C THR A 124 4.39 7.32 -9.99
N VAL A 125 3.16 6.82 -10.16
CA VAL A 125 1.94 7.55 -9.76
C VAL A 125 1.90 7.78 -8.24
N LEU A 126 2.42 6.85 -7.42
CA LEU A 126 2.56 7.08 -5.98
C LEU A 126 3.45 8.30 -5.73
N LEU A 127 4.64 8.34 -6.33
CA LEU A 127 5.60 9.43 -6.15
C LEU A 127 4.99 10.77 -6.57
N LYS A 128 4.39 10.80 -7.77
CA LYS A 128 3.73 12.00 -8.31
C LYS A 128 2.61 12.47 -7.36
N SER A 129 1.83 11.54 -6.82
CA SER A 129 0.73 11.85 -5.89
C SER A 129 1.23 12.36 -4.54
N LEU A 130 2.27 11.76 -3.97
CA LEU A 130 2.88 12.22 -2.71
C LEU A 130 3.45 13.63 -2.86
N ILE A 131 4.21 13.89 -3.94
CA ILE A 131 4.77 15.22 -4.22
C ILE A 131 3.64 16.24 -4.38
N THR A 132 2.63 15.92 -5.17
CA THR A 132 1.53 16.86 -5.44
C THR A 132 0.73 17.15 -4.18
N ALA A 133 0.37 16.12 -3.41
CA ALA A 133 -0.38 16.32 -2.17
C ALA A 133 0.44 17.11 -1.13
N ALA A 134 1.72 16.78 -0.94
CA ALA A 134 2.59 17.51 -0.02
C ALA A 134 2.75 18.97 -0.44
N HIS A 135 2.90 19.25 -1.73
CA HIS A 135 3.03 20.61 -2.25
C HIS A 135 1.73 21.41 -2.06
N LEU A 136 0.57 20.83 -2.33
CA LEU A 136 -0.74 21.46 -2.10
C LEU A 136 -0.97 21.76 -0.62
N VAL A 137 -0.58 20.84 0.27
CA VAL A 137 -0.67 21.05 1.73
C VAL A 137 0.25 22.17 2.19
N ALA A 138 1.49 22.23 1.68
CA ALA A 138 2.48 23.21 2.11
C ALA A 138 2.20 24.63 1.59
N TYR A 139 1.57 24.78 0.42
CA TYR A 139 1.50 26.07 -0.27
C TYR A 139 0.09 26.55 -0.66
N SER A 140 -0.97 25.81 -0.36
CA SER A 140 -2.33 26.15 -0.81
C SER A 140 -3.39 26.07 0.29
N ASP A 141 -2.99 26.11 1.56
CA ASP A 141 -3.87 26.04 2.75
C ASP A 141 -4.84 24.84 2.75
N TYR A 142 -4.58 23.82 1.93
CA TYR A 142 -5.37 22.60 1.91
C TYR A 142 -4.99 21.71 3.07
N GLU A 143 -5.99 21.24 3.82
CA GLU A 143 -5.81 20.05 4.66
C GLU A 143 -5.50 18.83 3.78
N THR A 144 -4.85 17.82 4.36
CA THR A 144 -4.39 16.64 3.59
C THR A 144 -5.55 15.93 2.89
N ILE A 145 -6.72 15.83 3.52
CA ILE A 145 -7.90 15.21 2.91
C ILE A 145 -8.42 15.98 1.69
N ALA A 146 -8.38 17.32 1.73
CA ALA A 146 -8.76 18.16 0.60
C ALA A 146 -7.76 18.01 -0.56
N ALA A 147 -6.45 17.99 -0.28
CA ALA A 147 -5.42 17.76 -1.28
C ALA A 147 -5.57 16.38 -1.96
N VAL A 148 -5.75 15.32 -1.17
CA VAL A 148 -6.03 13.96 -1.70
C VAL A 148 -7.34 13.91 -2.48
N GLY A 149 -8.40 14.53 -1.96
CA GLY A 149 -9.69 14.61 -2.63
C GLY A 149 -9.57 15.29 -3.99
N LEU A 150 -8.82 16.40 -4.07
CA LEU A 150 -8.57 17.13 -5.31
C LEU A 150 -7.81 16.27 -6.34
N LEU A 151 -6.78 15.54 -5.89
CA LEU A 151 -6.04 14.59 -6.73
C LEU A 151 -6.96 13.51 -7.32
N LYS A 152 -7.82 12.88 -6.50
CA LYS A 152 -8.76 11.86 -6.98
C LYS A 152 -9.85 12.47 -7.88
N ALA A 153 -10.25 13.72 -7.62
CA ALA A 153 -11.25 14.44 -8.39
C ALA A 153 -10.75 14.86 -9.78
N ARG A 154 -9.49 15.26 -9.92
CA ARG A 154 -8.96 15.82 -11.18
C ARG A 154 -7.98 14.91 -11.91
N GLY A 155 -7.44 13.90 -11.22
CA GLY A 155 -6.40 13.02 -11.75
C GLY A 155 -5.02 13.67 -11.66
N ILE A 156 -3.97 12.84 -11.64
CA ILE A 156 -2.60 13.31 -11.43
C ILE A 156 -2.12 14.25 -12.55
N ASP A 157 -2.55 14.03 -13.79
CA ASP A 157 -2.15 14.84 -14.95
C ASP A 157 -2.59 16.30 -14.87
N ALA A 158 -3.64 16.61 -14.11
CA ALA A 158 -4.09 17.99 -13.89
C ALA A 158 -3.08 18.83 -13.11
N PHE A 159 -2.14 18.18 -12.41
CA PHE A 159 -1.11 18.81 -11.56
C PHE A 159 0.29 18.63 -12.14
N ARG A 160 0.39 18.45 -13.46
CA ARG A 160 1.66 18.21 -14.14
C ARG A 160 2.67 19.34 -13.93
N ASP A 161 2.20 20.56 -13.74
CA ASP A 161 3.01 21.72 -13.36
C ASP A 161 3.69 21.58 -11.99
N ILE A 162 3.17 20.74 -11.10
CA ILE A 162 3.77 20.47 -9.79
C ILE A 162 4.78 19.32 -9.88
N TRP A 163 4.37 18.16 -10.41
CA TRP A 163 5.16 16.92 -10.29
C TRP A 163 6.09 16.65 -11.48
N ASN A 164 5.98 17.34 -12.62
CA ASN A 164 6.83 17.06 -13.77
C ASN A 164 8.17 17.84 -13.69
N PRO A 165 9.33 17.17 -13.55
CA PRO A 165 10.62 17.85 -13.40
C PRO A 165 11.08 18.62 -14.66
N GLN A 166 10.43 18.42 -15.81
CA GLN A 166 10.66 19.23 -17.01
C GLN A 166 9.91 20.57 -16.99
N ILE A 167 8.85 20.68 -16.18
CA ILE A 167 8.04 21.89 -16.01
C ILE A 167 8.41 22.59 -14.70
N ASN A 168 8.56 21.80 -13.63
CA ASN A 168 9.01 22.24 -12.31
C ASN A 168 10.45 21.78 -12.04
N PRO A 169 11.47 22.55 -12.45
CA PRO A 169 12.86 22.18 -12.21
C PRO A 169 13.22 22.17 -10.72
N ALA A 170 12.42 22.82 -9.85
CA ALA A 170 12.66 22.83 -8.41
C ALA A 170 12.63 21.42 -7.81
N LEU A 171 11.92 20.46 -8.41
CA LEU A 171 11.94 19.06 -7.96
C LEU A 171 13.35 18.45 -7.90
N LYS A 172 14.27 18.91 -8.76
CA LYS A 172 15.66 18.42 -8.79
C LYS A 172 16.61 19.18 -7.87
N THR A 173 16.20 20.38 -7.43
CA THR A 173 17.06 21.30 -6.68
C THR A 173 16.52 21.64 -5.30
N ALA A 174 15.32 21.17 -4.96
CA ALA A 174 14.68 21.49 -3.69
C ALA A 174 15.53 20.95 -2.55
N ALA A 175 15.82 21.82 -1.60
CA ALA A 175 16.64 21.48 -0.45
C ALA A 175 15.87 20.54 0.48
N TYR A 176 16.58 19.66 1.18
CA TYR A 176 16.06 18.77 2.23
C TYR A 176 15.50 19.51 3.46
N THR A 177 15.15 20.79 3.35
CA THR A 177 14.58 21.63 4.40
C THR A 177 13.20 22.17 4.01
N GLU A 178 12.79 22.08 2.74
CA GLU A 178 11.44 22.48 2.34
C GLU A 178 10.40 21.50 2.87
N GLN A 179 9.32 22.02 3.47
CA GLN A 179 8.33 21.21 4.18
C GLN A 179 7.69 20.13 3.30
N TRP A 180 7.31 20.46 2.05
CA TRP A 180 6.71 19.50 1.14
C TRP A 180 7.71 18.39 0.72
N VAL A 181 9.00 18.72 0.60
CA VAL A 181 10.07 17.74 0.33
C VAL A 181 10.19 16.78 1.51
N LEU A 182 10.23 17.30 2.73
CA LEU A 182 10.28 16.48 3.95
C LEU A 182 9.07 15.55 4.08
N MET A 183 7.89 16.05 3.72
CA MET A 183 6.66 15.26 3.69
C MET A 183 6.73 14.14 2.65
N ALA A 184 6.98 14.48 1.38
CA ALA A 184 6.99 13.51 0.29
C ALA A 184 8.12 12.48 0.44
N SER A 185 9.34 12.92 0.79
CA SER A 185 10.49 12.03 0.97
C SER A 185 10.33 11.10 2.17
N GLY A 186 9.83 11.58 3.31
CA GLY A 186 9.58 10.73 4.47
C GLY A 186 8.43 9.74 4.22
N ALA A 187 7.39 10.13 3.47
CA ALA A 187 6.31 9.23 3.08
C ALA A 187 6.79 8.10 2.15
N LEU A 188 7.61 8.45 1.17
CA LEU A 188 8.24 7.48 0.29
C LEU A 188 9.22 6.59 1.05
N ALA A 189 10.02 7.14 1.96
CA ALA A 189 10.95 6.37 2.80
C ALA A 189 10.21 5.36 3.68
N PHE A 190 9.06 5.74 4.27
CA PHE A 190 8.20 4.82 5.02
C PHE A 190 7.65 3.71 4.13
N THR A 191 7.13 4.04 2.95
CA THR A 191 6.61 3.06 2.00
C THR A 191 7.70 2.07 1.56
N LEU A 192 8.88 2.56 1.18
CA LEU A 192 10.01 1.71 0.79
C LEU A 192 10.48 0.83 1.96
N ALA A 193 10.59 1.40 3.16
CA ALA A 193 11.01 0.64 4.34
C ALA A 193 9.97 -0.44 4.71
N HIS A 194 8.68 -0.17 4.55
CA HIS A 194 7.60 -1.15 4.75
C HIS A 194 7.73 -2.32 3.78
N GLU A 195 7.89 -2.06 2.48
CA GLU A 195 8.07 -3.14 1.49
C GLU A 195 9.39 -3.91 1.68
N LEU A 196 10.45 -3.24 2.11
CA LEU A 196 11.68 -3.92 2.54
C LEU A 196 11.46 -4.81 3.77
N GLY A 197 10.50 -4.45 4.63
CA GLY A 197 10.03 -5.28 5.74
C GLY A 197 9.50 -6.62 5.25
N HIS A 198 8.64 -6.63 4.23
CA HIS A 198 8.16 -7.86 3.60
C HIS A 198 9.31 -8.70 3.05
N ILE A 199 10.27 -8.08 2.35
CA ILE A 199 11.47 -8.78 1.86
C ILE A 199 12.31 -9.36 3.02
N ALA A 200 12.41 -8.64 4.15
CA ALA A 200 13.15 -9.08 5.32
C ALA A 200 12.49 -10.25 6.06
N LEU A 201 11.15 -10.32 6.04
CA LEU A 201 10.37 -11.45 6.57
C LEU A 201 10.49 -12.67 5.66
N GLY A 202 10.63 -12.47 4.34
CA GLY A 202 10.71 -13.53 3.35
C GLY A 202 9.33 -14.10 3.00
N GLU A 203 9.29 -15.07 2.08
CA GLU A 203 8.03 -15.70 1.65
C GLU A 203 7.24 -16.27 2.83
N GLN A 204 6.03 -15.73 3.05
CA GLN A 204 5.11 -16.22 4.07
C GLN A 204 4.04 -17.10 3.44
N ASN A 205 3.90 -18.34 3.93
CA ASN A 205 2.91 -19.26 3.38
C ASN A 205 1.55 -19.08 4.06
N VAL A 206 0.75 -18.14 3.54
CA VAL A 206 -0.55 -17.77 4.12
C VAL A 206 -1.69 -18.70 3.66
N ASN A 207 -1.37 -19.85 3.05
CA ASN A 207 -2.35 -20.79 2.52
C ASN A 207 -2.93 -21.72 3.60
N LYS A 208 -4.06 -21.31 4.19
CA LYS A 208 -4.93 -22.18 5.01
C LYS A 208 -6.33 -22.30 4.39
N ARG A 209 -7.00 -23.44 4.62
CA ARG A 209 -8.35 -23.73 4.10
C ARG A 209 -9.37 -22.71 4.63
N ARG A 210 -10.17 -22.16 3.72
CA ARG A 210 -11.25 -21.22 4.00
C ARG A 210 -12.40 -21.90 4.73
N THR A 211 -12.81 -21.36 5.87
CA THR A 211 -14.13 -21.68 6.45
C THR A 211 -15.09 -20.55 6.09
N PRO A 212 -16.08 -20.77 5.19
CA PRO A 212 -16.98 -19.69 4.80
C PRO A 212 -17.94 -19.34 5.94
N LEU A 213 -17.76 -18.17 6.56
CA LEU A 213 -18.76 -17.57 7.43
C LEU A 213 -19.99 -17.13 6.61
N ARG A 214 -21.19 -17.48 7.09
CA ARG A 214 -22.46 -17.13 6.46
C ARG A 214 -23.14 -16.01 7.26
N PHE A 215 -23.29 -14.84 6.64
CA PHE A 215 -24.00 -13.69 7.22
C PHE A 215 -25.37 -13.54 6.56
N LYS A 216 -26.39 -13.15 7.34
CA LYS A 216 -27.78 -12.92 6.91
C LYS A 216 -27.93 -11.62 6.10
N SER A 217 -27.06 -10.63 6.29
CA SER A 217 -27.10 -9.35 5.57
C SER A 217 -25.72 -8.94 5.03
N ARG A 218 -25.74 -8.06 4.01
CA ARG A 218 -24.52 -7.44 3.46
C ARG A 218 -23.85 -6.51 4.47
N GLU A 219 -24.64 -5.87 5.32
CA GLU A 219 -24.16 -4.99 6.39
C GLU A 219 -23.40 -5.79 7.47
N ASP A 220 -23.93 -6.93 7.90
CA ASP A 220 -23.24 -7.78 8.87
C ASP A 220 -21.94 -8.35 8.28
N LYS A 221 -21.96 -8.69 6.99
CA LYS A 221 -20.76 -9.07 6.21
C LYS A 221 -19.79 -7.89 6.01
N ASP A 222 -20.19 -6.65 6.21
CA ASP A 222 -19.26 -5.52 6.20
C ASP A 222 -18.68 -5.31 7.60
N LYS A 223 -19.55 -5.31 8.61
CA LYS A 223 -19.20 -5.17 10.04
C LYS A 223 -18.23 -6.22 10.54
N HIS A 224 -18.28 -7.46 10.05
CA HIS A 224 -17.37 -8.50 10.57
C HIS A 224 -15.88 -8.17 10.38
N TRP A 225 -15.52 -7.28 9.45
CA TRP A 225 -14.14 -6.83 9.27
C TRP A 225 -13.61 -6.03 10.46
N THR A 226 -14.47 -5.46 11.31
CA THR A 226 -14.03 -4.83 12.56
C THR A 226 -13.59 -5.85 13.61
N CYS A 227 -13.96 -7.13 13.46
CA CYS A 227 -13.88 -8.13 14.51
C CYS A 227 -12.77 -9.14 14.28
N THR A 228 -11.56 -8.83 14.74
CA THR A 228 -10.38 -9.69 14.58
C THR A 228 -10.64 -11.15 14.97
N GLU A 229 -11.41 -11.41 16.03
CA GLU A 229 -11.76 -12.77 16.48
C GLU A 229 -12.74 -13.53 15.57
N LEU A 230 -13.49 -12.81 14.73
CA LEU A 230 -14.38 -13.40 13.71
C LEU A 230 -13.71 -13.43 12.33
N ILE A 231 -12.58 -12.74 12.18
CA ILE A 231 -11.76 -12.79 10.98
C ILE A 231 -11.03 -14.14 10.92
N ASP A 232 -11.01 -14.75 9.74
CA ASP A 232 -10.31 -16.02 9.42
C ASP A 232 -8.83 -15.94 9.87
N GLU A 233 -8.29 -17.03 10.40
CA GLU A 233 -6.90 -17.13 10.86
C GLU A 233 -5.91 -16.66 9.79
N ARG A 234 -6.19 -16.94 8.51
CA ARG A 234 -5.40 -16.47 7.38
C ARG A 234 -5.22 -14.94 7.37
N TYR A 235 -6.31 -14.21 7.56
CA TYR A 235 -6.29 -12.76 7.52
C TYR A 235 -5.64 -12.18 8.78
N ARG A 236 -5.75 -12.85 9.94
CA ARG A 236 -4.96 -12.47 11.12
C ARG A 236 -3.46 -12.63 10.88
N LEU A 237 -3.07 -13.74 10.25
CA LEU A 237 -1.67 -13.96 9.86
C LEU A 237 -1.20 -12.87 8.89
N GLN A 238 -1.99 -12.54 7.86
CA GLN A 238 -1.68 -11.42 6.97
C GLN A 238 -1.53 -10.10 7.76
N GLN A 239 -2.48 -9.77 8.63
CA GLN A 239 -2.40 -8.55 9.45
C GLN A 239 -1.16 -8.53 10.36
N SER A 240 -0.70 -9.69 10.84
CA SER A 240 0.55 -9.81 11.60
C SER A 240 1.77 -9.51 10.73
N ILE A 241 1.82 -10.08 9.52
CA ILE A 241 2.91 -9.84 8.55
C ILE A 241 2.99 -8.34 8.20
N GLU A 242 1.85 -7.71 7.92
CA GLU A 242 1.79 -6.28 7.64
C GLU A 242 2.23 -5.42 8.83
N LYS A 243 1.88 -5.84 10.05
CA LYS A 243 2.34 -5.17 11.26
C LYS A 243 3.85 -5.32 11.43
N GLU A 244 4.40 -6.49 11.17
CA GLU A 244 5.85 -6.72 11.26
C GLU A 244 6.62 -5.91 10.20
N ALA A 245 6.05 -5.72 9.01
CA ALA A 245 6.58 -4.81 7.99
C ALA A 245 6.55 -3.34 8.44
N ASP A 246 5.46 -2.88 9.07
CA ASP A 246 5.39 -1.55 9.70
C ASP A 246 6.43 -1.39 10.83
N ASP A 247 6.57 -2.39 11.71
CA ASP A 247 7.53 -2.39 12.82
C ASP A 247 8.98 -2.35 12.29
N PHE A 248 9.26 -3.07 11.21
CA PHE A 248 10.53 -3.00 10.51
C PHE A 248 10.78 -1.59 9.96
N ALA A 249 9.79 -1.00 9.28
CA ALA A 249 9.91 0.35 8.72
C ALA A 249 10.25 1.37 9.81
N VAL A 250 9.50 1.37 10.91
CA VAL A 250 9.73 2.26 12.05
C VAL A 250 11.12 2.03 12.65
N SER A 251 11.51 0.77 12.89
CA SER A 251 12.83 0.44 13.44
C SER A 251 13.98 0.97 12.59
N VAL A 252 13.83 0.94 11.26
CA VAL A 252 14.84 1.47 10.34
C VAL A 252 14.83 2.99 10.34
N LEU A 253 13.67 3.62 10.16
CA LEU A 253 13.56 5.08 10.07
C LEU A 253 13.96 5.79 11.37
N SER A 254 13.74 5.17 12.54
CA SER A 254 14.17 5.70 13.85
C SER A 254 15.69 5.76 14.03
N LYS A 255 16.49 5.28 13.08
CA LYS A 255 17.96 5.36 13.09
C LYS A 255 18.49 6.42 12.13
N ILE A 256 17.66 6.97 11.25
CA ILE A 256 18.10 7.85 10.17
C ILE A 256 17.94 9.31 10.62
N LEU A 257 19.07 9.95 10.87
CA LEU A 257 19.12 11.36 11.24
C LEU A 257 19.34 12.25 10.01
N PHE A 258 18.99 13.52 10.14
CA PHE A 258 19.44 14.53 9.19
C PHE A 258 20.98 14.53 9.10
N PRO A 259 21.56 14.75 7.91
CA PRO A 259 23.00 14.88 7.77
C PRO A 259 23.56 15.98 8.69
N PRO A 260 24.78 15.80 9.23
CA PRO A 260 25.43 16.83 10.05
C PRO A 260 25.49 18.17 9.32
N GLY A 261 25.14 19.26 10.03
CA GLY A 261 25.19 20.63 9.50
C GLY A 261 23.94 21.10 8.76
N ILE A 262 22.93 20.25 8.56
CA ILE A 262 21.64 20.66 7.98
C ILE A 262 20.73 21.33 9.04
N LEU A 263 20.68 20.77 10.25
CA LEU A 263 19.89 21.28 11.36
C LEU A 263 20.78 21.55 12.58
N GLU A 264 20.34 22.47 13.44
CA GLU A 264 21.04 22.80 14.70
C GLU A 264 21.05 21.65 15.71
N LYS A 265 20.07 20.74 15.62
CA LYS A 265 19.92 19.58 16.50
C LYS A 265 19.77 18.30 15.68
N PRO A 266 20.29 17.16 16.16
CA PRO A 266 20.06 15.87 15.53
C PRO A 266 18.58 15.51 15.64
N LEU A 267 17.93 15.37 14.49
CA LEU A 267 16.52 14.99 14.38
C LEU A 267 16.35 13.86 13.38
N LEU A 268 15.30 13.06 13.54
CA LEU A 268 14.92 12.02 12.59
C LEU A 268 14.58 12.64 11.23
N ARG A 269 15.24 12.17 10.16
CA ARG A 269 15.11 12.74 8.82
C ARG A 269 13.72 12.59 8.22
N TYR A 270 13.14 11.39 8.38
CA TYR A 270 11.92 10.98 7.67
C TYR A 270 10.67 10.99 8.54
N GLU A 271 10.78 11.43 9.79
CA GLU A 271 9.66 11.39 10.74
C GLU A 271 8.46 12.22 10.29
N LEU A 272 8.67 13.46 9.85
CA LEU A 272 7.59 14.33 9.39
C LEU A 272 6.78 13.69 8.24
N GLY A 273 7.48 13.15 7.24
CA GLY A 273 6.84 12.51 6.10
C GLY A 273 6.23 11.14 6.42
N ALA A 274 6.84 10.34 7.30
CA ALA A 274 6.24 9.09 7.77
C ALA A 274 4.93 9.36 8.53
N HIS A 275 4.89 10.41 9.36
CA HIS A 275 3.69 10.83 10.07
C HIS A 275 2.62 11.32 9.08
N TRP A 276 3.01 12.18 8.14
CA TRP A 276 2.11 12.70 7.13
C TRP A 276 1.56 11.61 6.20
N TYR A 277 2.36 10.60 5.83
CA TYR A 277 1.93 9.48 4.98
C TYR A 277 0.74 8.73 5.56
N ILE A 278 0.72 8.56 6.88
CA ILE A 278 -0.38 7.86 7.54
C ILE A 278 -1.68 8.67 7.44
N ILE A 279 -1.60 9.99 7.60
CA ILE A 279 -2.74 10.90 7.39
C ILE A 279 -3.17 10.90 5.92
N TYR A 280 -2.22 10.89 4.99
CA TYR A 280 -2.46 10.76 3.55
C TYR A 280 -3.21 9.45 3.22
N SER A 281 -2.75 8.30 3.72
CA SER A 281 -3.38 6.99 3.50
C SER A 281 -4.77 6.91 4.13
N MET A 282 -4.96 7.45 5.33
CA MET A 282 -6.29 7.57 5.94
C MET A 282 -7.22 8.47 5.12
N SER A 283 -6.70 9.56 4.56
CA SER A 283 -7.46 10.46 3.68
C SER A 283 -7.90 9.74 2.41
N GLU A 284 -7.05 8.90 1.80
CA GLU A 284 -7.44 8.07 0.67
C GLU A 284 -8.59 7.11 1.03
N GLN A 285 -8.50 6.42 2.16
CA GLN A 285 -9.58 5.54 2.64
C GLN A 285 -10.89 6.32 2.91
N MET A 286 -10.80 7.53 3.46
CA MET A 286 -11.97 8.38 3.67
C MET A 286 -12.63 8.79 2.34
N ILE A 287 -11.83 9.08 1.31
CA ILE A 287 -12.34 9.34 -0.04
C ILE A 287 -12.93 8.07 -0.66
N GLU A 288 -12.32 6.90 -0.47
CA GLU A 288 -12.89 5.63 -0.94
C GLU A 288 -14.23 5.31 -0.27
N ALA A 289 -14.36 5.62 1.02
CA ALA A 289 -15.59 5.45 1.77
C ALA A 289 -16.75 6.27 1.20
N LEU A 290 -16.47 7.43 0.56
CA LEU A 290 -17.47 8.22 -0.17
C LEU A 290 -18.19 7.41 -1.25
N TYR A 291 -17.45 6.54 -1.94
CA TYR A 291 -17.99 5.71 -3.02
C TYR A 291 -18.78 4.51 -2.48
N ALA A 292 -18.36 4.02 -1.31
CA ALA A 292 -18.93 2.84 -0.65
C ALA A 292 -20.19 3.14 0.20
N THR A 293 -20.33 4.34 0.79
CA THR A 293 -21.39 4.62 1.78
C THR A 293 -22.63 5.34 1.21
N GLU A 294 -23.78 5.15 1.85
CA GLU A 294 -24.98 6.00 1.68
C GLU A 294 -25.24 6.86 2.93
N SER A 295 -24.38 6.78 3.96
CA SER A 295 -24.54 7.49 5.22
C SER A 295 -24.50 9.00 5.03
N LYS A 296 -25.62 9.67 5.30
CA LYS A 296 -25.72 11.14 5.24
C LYS A 296 -24.71 11.84 6.15
N ASN A 297 -24.39 11.25 7.30
CA ASN A 297 -23.44 11.81 8.25
C ASN A 297 -22.00 11.77 7.71
N ILE A 298 -21.60 10.65 7.10
CA ILE A 298 -20.26 10.54 6.47
C ILE A 298 -20.17 11.51 5.30
N HIS A 299 -21.21 11.59 4.47
CA HIS A 299 -21.27 12.55 3.37
C HIS A 299 -21.21 14.01 3.86
N ALA A 300 -21.86 14.35 4.98
CA ALA A 300 -21.80 15.70 5.56
C ALA A 300 -20.40 16.02 6.12
N ALA A 301 -19.77 15.09 6.85
CA ALA A 301 -18.42 15.25 7.37
C ALA A 301 -17.38 15.42 6.25
N LEU A 302 -17.43 14.58 5.22
CA LEU A 302 -16.54 14.70 4.05
C LEU A 302 -16.76 16.02 3.31
N ARG A 303 -18.02 16.47 3.18
CA ARG A 303 -18.32 17.76 2.53
C ARG A 303 -17.75 18.95 3.30
N LEU A 304 -17.72 18.90 4.63
CA LEU A 304 -17.09 19.94 5.45
C LEU A 304 -15.58 19.99 5.25
N GLN A 305 -14.94 18.83 5.21
CA GLN A 305 -13.48 18.68 5.09
C GLN A 305 -12.97 18.97 3.67
N LEU A 306 -13.72 18.58 2.64
CA LEU A 306 -13.35 18.74 1.23
C LEU A 306 -13.78 20.08 0.63
N GLY A 307 -14.76 20.75 1.26
CA GLY A 307 -15.50 21.82 0.62
C GLY A 307 -16.47 21.33 -0.46
N ASN A 308 -17.33 22.24 -0.92
CA ASN A 308 -18.44 21.91 -1.82
C ASN A 308 -18.01 21.44 -3.21
N GLU A 309 -16.99 22.09 -3.78
CA GLU A 309 -16.53 21.86 -5.15
C GLU A 309 -15.94 20.45 -5.30
N ILE A 310 -14.90 20.15 -4.52
CA ILE A 310 -14.19 18.86 -4.54
C ILE A 310 -15.16 17.71 -4.22
N TYR A 311 -16.02 17.88 -3.21
CA TYR A 311 -17.01 16.87 -2.84
C TYR A 311 -17.95 16.54 -4.01
N ASN A 312 -18.45 17.55 -4.74
CA ASN A 312 -19.36 17.33 -5.85
C ASN A 312 -18.66 16.68 -7.04
N GLU A 313 -17.42 17.07 -7.36
CA GLU A 313 -16.60 16.42 -8.40
C GLU A 313 -16.39 14.92 -8.09
N LEU A 314 -15.99 14.60 -6.85
CA LEU A 314 -15.81 13.21 -6.42
C LEU A 314 -17.13 12.44 -6.46
N LYS A 315 -18.21 13.00 -5.91
CA LYS A 315 -19.52 12.35 -5.91
C LYS A 315 -20.01 12.04 -7.32
N ALA A 316 -19.73 12.89 -8.31
CA ALA A 316 -20.09 12.66 -9.71
C ALA A 316 -19.35 11.46 -10.33
N LYS A 317 -18.15 11.13 -9.84
CA LYS A 317 -17.36 9.95 -10.28
C LYS A 317 -17.76 8.64 -9.60
N ARG A 318 -18.72 8.66 -8.67
CA ARG A 318 -19.11 7.47 -7.90
C ARG A 318 -19.59 6.35 -8.81
N SER A 319 -18.86 5.23 -8.81
CA SER A 319 -19.39 3.96 -9.30
C SER A 319 -20.42 3.42 -8.30
N ASN A 320 -21.52 2.83 -8.77
CA ASN A 320 -22.56 2.20 -7.93
C ASN A 320 -22.08 0.89 -7.26
N THR A 321 -20.80 0.82 -6.89
CA THR A 321 -20.26 -0.32 -6.16
C THR A 321 -20.68 -0.20 -4.70
N ARG A 322 -21.72 -0.95 -4.32
CA ARG A 322 -22.22 -1.07 -2.93
C ARG A 322 -21.21 -1.76 -1.98
N GLN A 323 -19.91 -1.54 -2.10
CA GLN A 323 -18.99 -2.04 -1.09
C GLN A 323 -19.36 -1.36 0.23
N GLY A 324 -19.48 -2.12 1.32
CA GLY A 324 -19.79 -1.49 2.59
C GLY A 324 -18.59 -0.65 3.06
N SER A 325 -18.87 0.51 3.67
CA SER A 325 -17.84 1.48 4.04
C SER A 325 -16.94 1.00 5.18
N ILE A 326 -17.37 0.02 5.97
CA ILE A 326 -16.57 -0.50 7.08
C ILE A 326 -15.36 -1.26 6.54
N LYS A 327 -15.54 -2.09 5.50
CA LYS A 327 -14.41 -2.82 4.88
C LYS A 327 -13.31 -1.89 4.34
N VAL A 328 -13.62 -0.63 4.04
CA VAL A 328 -12.63 0.36 3.58
C VAL A 328 -11.67 0.73 4.73
N PHE A 329 -12.19 0.93 5.94
CA PHE A 329 -11.38 1.25 7.13
C PHE A 329 -10.80 0.02 7.82
N PHE A 330 -11.36 -1.16 7.54
CA PHE A 330 -10.95 -2.45 8.06
C PHE A 330 -10.63 -3.40 6.90
N PRO A 331 -9.53 -3.17 6.16
CA PRO A 331 -9.16 -4.05 5.08
C PRO A 331 -8.80 -5.43 5.61
N LYS A 332 -8.94 -6.44 4.74
CA LYS A 332 -8.61 -7.83 5.11
C LYS A 332 -7.12 -8.07 5.29
N THR A 333 -6.31 -7.25 4.63
CA THR A 333 -4.87 -7.44 4.48
C THR A 333 -4.11 -6.77 5.61
N HIS A 334 -4.48 -5.54 6.00
CA HIS A 334 -3.78 -4.81 7.05
C HIS A 334 -4.65 -4.62 8.30
N PRO A 335 -4.05 -4.37 9.48
CA PRO A 335 -4.76 -3.75 10.59
C PRO A 335 -5.38 -2.41 10.16
N ALA A 336 -6.42 -1.96 10.85
CA ALA A 336 -7.01 -0.66 10.58
C ALA A 336 -5.96 0.46 10.64
N ASN A 337 -6.01 1.41 9.69
CA ASN A 337 -4.99 2.45 9.56
C ASN A 337 -4.80 3.28 10.83
N ILE A 338 -5.86 3.56 11.60
CA ILE A 338 -5.76 4.27 12.89
C ILE A 338 -4.88 3.51 13.90
N ARG A 339 -4.98 2.17 13.95
CA ARG A 339 -4.14 1.35 14.83
C ARG A 339 -2.69 1.34 14.37
N ARG A 340 -2.47 1.17 13.06
CA ARG A 340 -1.14 1.25 12.43
C ARG A 340 -0.49 2.60 12.74
N ALA A 341 -1.25 3.68 12.52
CA ALA A 341 -0.87 5.05 12.80
C ALA A 341 -0.37 5.21 14.22
N SER A 342 -1.24 4.93 15.20
CA SER A 342 -0.88 5.10 16.59
C SER A 342 0.37 4.31 16.97
N HIS A 343 0.43 3.06 16.53
CA HIS A 343 1.54 2.17 16.85
C HIS A 343 2.86 2.70 16.29
N SER A 344 2.91 3.01 14.99
CA SER A 344 4.12 3.51 14.34
C SER A 344 4.55 4.88 14.88
N LEU A 345 3.61 5.82 15.05
CA LEU A 345 3.88 7.15 15.58
C LEU A 345 4.42 7.10 17.02
N LYS A 346 3.81 6.27 17.88
CA LYS A 346 4.27 6.08 19.26
C LYS A 346 5.67 5.50 19.33
N GLN A 347 5.97 4.52 18.47
CA GLN A 347 7.30 3.92 18.42
C GLN A 347 8.36 4.93 17.92
N MET A 348 8.07 5.71 16.88
CA MET A 348 9.00 6.76 16.41
C MET A 348 9.25 7.80 17.51
N ALA A 349 8.20 8.20 18.23
CA ALA A 349 8.27 9.18 19.33
C ALA A 349 9.09 8.71 20.55
N GLN A 350 9.44 7.42 20.65
CA GLN A 350 10.35 6.91 21.69
C GLN A 350 11.82 7.28 21.43
N SER A 351 12.17 7.64 20.18
CA SER A 351 13.53 8.08 19.86
C SER A 351 13.82 9.44 20.51
N PRO A 352 14.98 9.63 21.17
CA PRO A 352 15.38 10.94 21.71
C PRO A 352 15.61 11.99 20.62
N TYR A 353 15.67 11.56 19.35
CA TYR A 353 15.80 12.44 18.18
C TYR A 353 14.46 12.73 17.49
N SER A 354 13.35 12.25 18.04
CA SER A 354 12.01 12.54 17.53
C SER A 354 11.61 13.99 17.80
N LEU A 355 10.94 14.61 16.83
CA LEU A 355 10.25 15.90 16.95
C LEU A 355 9.18 15.88 18.06
N TYR A 356 8.66 14.70 18.38
CA TYR A 356 7.58 14.48 19.34
C TYR A 356 8.09 13.78 20.63
N TYR A 357 9.41 13.68 20.81
CA TYR A 357 9.99 13.04 21.99
C TYR A 357 9.49 13.68 23.29
N GLY A 358 9.01 12.84 24.21
CA GLY A 358 8.49 13.28 25.52
C GLY A 358 7.13 13.97 25.46
N GLN A 359 6.50 14.13 24.29
CA GLN A 359 5.11 14.57 24.20
C GLN A 359 4.19 13.37 24.48
N GLY A 360 3.32 13.48 25.49
CA GLY A 360 2.26 12.49 25.71
C GLY A 360 1.37 12.39 24.47
N SER A 361 0.96 11.17 24.12
CA SER A 361 0.17 10.88 22.92
C SER A 361 -1.23 11.52 23.02
N SER A 362 -1.48 12.63 22.30
CA SER A 362 -2.83 13.19 22.11
C SER A 362 -3.76 12.22 21.36
N SER A 363 -3.19 11.23 20.66
CA SER A 363 -3.93 10.21 19.91
C SER A 363 -4.66 9.19 20.79
N ASP A 364 -4.37 9.12 22.10
CA ASP A 364 -4.90 8.06 22.98
C ASP A 364 -6.42 8.10 23.13
N GLN A 365 -7.03 9.29 23.07
CA GLN A 365 -8.49 9.45 23.17
C GLN A 365 -9.21 9.00 21.89
N ASP A 366 -8.71 9.37 20.71
CA ASP A 366 -9.30 8.98 19.43
C ASP A 366 -9.20 7.46 19.21
N ILE A 367 -8.08 6.87 19.63
CA ILE A 367 -7.90 5.42 19.62
C ILE A 367 -8.87 4.75 20.58
N ALA A 368 -9.02 5.27 21.82
CA ALA A 368 -9.96 4.69 22.77
C ALA A 368 -11.41 4.72 22.24
N LEU A 369 -11.81 5.81 21.57
CA LEU A 369 -13.10 5.91 20.88
C LEU A 369 -13.22 4.90 19.74
N PHE A 370 -12.16 4.74 18.94
CA PHE A 370 -12.11 3.78 17.85
C PHE A 370 -12.21 2.32 18.34
N GLU A 371 -11.50 1.98 19.42
CA GLU A 371 -11.57 0.67 20.08
C GLU A 371 -12.95 0.41 20.69
N LEU A 372 -13.58 1.43 21.28
CA LEU A 372 -14.95 1.33 21.78
C LEU A 372 -15.94 1.02 20.65
N PHE A 373 -15.83 1.71 19.51
CA PHE A 373 -16.63 1.45 18.33
C PHE A 373 -16.47 0.01 17.85
N ILE A 374 -15.22 -0.47 17.70
CA ILE A 374 -14.93 -1.86 17.33
C ILE A 374 -15.60 -2.83 18.31
N GLY A 375 -15.42 -2.60 19.62
CA GLY A 375 -16.01 -3.45 20.66
C GLY A 375 -17.53 -3.51 20.58
N MET A 376 -18.20 -2.39 20.28
CA MET A 376 -19.65 -2.34 20.10
C MET A 376 -20.11 -3.13 18.88
N GLU A 377 -19.51 -2.90 17.71
CA GLU A 377 -19.86 -3.61 16.48
C GLU A 377 -19.65 -5.13 16.62
N CYS A 378 -18.59 -5.54 17.30
CA CYS A 378 -18.28 -6.96 17.49
C CYS A 378 -19.18 -7.66 18.49
N ARG A 379 -19.55 -7.01 19.60
CA ARG A 379 -20.55 -7.57 20.53
C ARG A 379 -21.89 -7.80 19.83
N ASN A 380 -22.37 -6.80 19.08
CA ASN A 380 -23.62 -6.89 18.33
C ASN A 380 -23.63 -8.06 17.33
N LEU A 381 -22.49 -8.33 16.67
CA LEU A 381 -22.38 -9.48 15.76
C LEU A 381 -22.34 -10.82 16.49
N LYS A 382 -21.61 -10.93 17.59
CA LYS A 382 -21.55 -12.17 18.38
C LYS A 382 -22.92 -12.56 18.92
N GLU A 383 -23.63 -11.61 19.53
CA GLU A 383 -24.99 -11.83 20.06
C GLU A 383 -25.97 -12.27 18.97
N LYS A 384 -25.82 -11.77 17.73
CA LYS A 384 -26.73 -12.06 16.61
C LYS A 384 -26.49 -13.42 15.94
N TYR A 385 -25.28 -13.95 16.02
CA TYR A 385 -24.85 -15.14 15.29
C TYR A 385 -24.40 -16.31 16.18
N ASP A 386 -24.44 -16.16 17.51
CA ASP A 386 -24.13 -17.20 18.51
C ASP A 386 -22.73 -17.79 18.30
N PHE A 387 -21.74 -16.90 18.19
CA PHE A 387 -20.31 -17.23 17.99
C PHE A 387 -19.57 -17.51 19.30
#